data_AF-A0A6A5Q874-F1
#
_entry.id   AF-A0A6A5Q874-F1
#
_cell.length_a   1.000
_cell.length_b   1.000
_cell.length_c   1.000
_cell.angle_alpha   90.00
_cell.angle_beta   90.00
_cell.angle_gamma   90.00
#
_symmetry.space_group_name_H-M   'P 1'
#
loop_
_entity.id
_entity.type
_entity.pdbx_description
1 polymer ?
#
loop_
_entity_poly.entity_id
_entity_poly.type
_entity_poly.pdbx_seq_one_letter_code
_entity_poly.pdbx_strand_id
1 'polypeptide(L)'
;MNPSSEPLWHELSFPKKALSPATRRSQMLQMSLALSIIQVVKQVNFGPLESKRYFAQIKDDGEFVEVTEQWLVTANFQKLNTFKNYKCGMHKKFFEVNVYQRDPVNVHHWRADIARPASDIDL
;
A
#
# COMPACT_ATOMS: atom_id res chain seq x y z
N MET A 1 -3.05 -31.21 -32.74
CA MET A 1 -2.14 -31.52 -31.63
C MET A 1 -1.48 -30.22 -31.23
N ASN A 2 -1.76 -29.73 -30.02
CA ASN A 2 -1.38 -28.41 -29.54
C ASN A 2 -0.39 -28.61 -28.38
N PRO A 3 0.85 -28.10 -28.42
CA PRO A 3 1.72 -28.14 -27.26
C PRO A 3 1.41 -26.96 -26.33
N SER A 4 1.40 -27.28 -25.05
CA SER A 4 1.05 -26.45 -23.89
C SER A 4 1.78 -25.12 -23.82
N SER A 5 1.01 -24.03 -23.73
CA SER A 5 1.48 -22.71 -23.27
C SER A 5 1.51 -22.70 -21.74
N GLU A 6 2.70 -22.88 -21.15
CA GLU A 6 2.95 -22.55 -19.74
C GLU A 6 2.83 -21.04 -19.51
N PRO A 7 2.21 -20.58 -18.40
CA PRO A 7 2.09 -19.15 -18.15
C PRO A 7 3.35 -18.55 -17.50
N LEU A 8 3.88 -17.50 -18.13
CA LEU A 8 5.06 -16.70 -17.77
C LEU A 8 4.86 -15.85 -16.48
N TRP A 9 4.56 -16.46 -15.34
CA TRP A 9 4.44 -15.72 -14.07
C TRP A 9 5.69 -15.76 -13.19
N HIS A 10 6.76 -16.42 -13.61
CA HIS A 10 8.00 -16.56 -12.83
C HIS A 10 8.87 -15.29 -12.77
N GLU A 11 8.54 -14.23 -13.50
CA GLU A 11 9.40 -13.03 -13.63
C GLU A 11 8.78 -11.71 -13.14
N LEU A 12 7.75 -11.73 -12.30
CA LEU A 12 7.38 -10.53 -11.52
C LEU A 12 8.32 -10.37 -10.31
N SER A 13 9.63 -10.43 -10.57
CA SER A 13 10.65 -10.05 -9.60
C SER A 13 10.78 -8.54 -9.67
N PHE A 14 10.06 -7.84 -8.77
CA PHE A 14 10.22 -6.41 -8.61
C PHE A 14 11.70 -6.10 -8.37
N PRO A 15 12.33 -5.22 -9.18
CA PRO A 15 13.75 -5.01 -9.09
C PRO A 15 14.11 -4.47 -7.71
N LYS A 16 14.83 -5.28 -6.91
CA LYS A 16 15.47 -4.86 -5.66
C LYS A 16 16.72 -4.00 -5.93
N LYS A 17 16.68 -3.10 -6.92
CA LYS A 17 17.82 -2.22 -7.19
C LYS A 17 17.88 -1.18 -6.08
N ALA A 18 18.94 -1.24 -5.28
CA ALA A 18 19.28 -0.17 -4.35
C ALA A 18 19.50 1.11 -5.16
N LEU A 19 18.64 2.10 -4.93
CA LEU A 19 18.66 3.35 -5.66
C LEU A 19 19.86 4.20 -5.24
N SER A 20 20.50 4.86 -6.23
CA SER A 20 21.55 5.83 -5.95
C SER A 20 21.03 6.95 -5.03
N PRO A 21 21.88 7.65 -4.25
CA PRO A 21 21.43 8.73 -3.36
C PRO A 21 20.67 9.85 -4.07
N ALA A 22 21.08 10.22 -5.28
CA ALA A 22 20.40 11.23 -6.10
C ALA A 22 19.04 10.71 -6.59
N THR A 23 18.99 9.47 -7.07
CA THR A 23 17.74 8.83 -7.49
C THR A 23 16.77 8.67 -6.31
N ARG A 24 17.27 8.38 -5.09
CA ARG A 24 16.47 8.33 -3.87
C ARG A 24 15.81 9.66 -3.56
N ARG A 25 16.52 10.79 -3.67
CA ARG A 25 15.92 12.12 -3.43
C ARG A 25 14.85 12.46 -4.46
N SER A 26 15.15 12.26 -5.74
CA SER A 26 14.18 12.48 -6.81
C SER A 26 12.96 11.58 -6.63
N GLN A 27 13.15 10.30 -6.32
CA GLN A 27 12.06 9.36 -6.10
C GLN A 27 11.28 9.65 -4.82
N MET A 28 11.91 10.14 -3.75
CA MET A 28 11.19 10.61 -2.55
C MET A 28 10.33 11.84 -2.84
N LEU A 29 10.81 12.80 -3.64
CA LEU A 29 10.00 13.92 -4.12
C LEU A 29 8.85 13.45 -5.01
N GLN A 30 9.07 12.42 -5.81
CA GLN A 30 8.08 11.87 -6.73
C GLN A 30 7.05 11.00 -5.98
N MET A 31 7.46 10.25 -4.96
CA MET A 31 6.59 9.59 -3.97
C MET A 31 5.83 10.61 -3.13
N SER A 32 6.35 11.83 -2.96
CA SER A 32 5.58 12.93 -2.38
C SER A 32 4.38 13.33 -3.25
N LEU A 33 4.36 12.99 -4.54
CA LEU A 33 3.20 13.17 -5.42
C LEU A 33 2.27 11.95 -5.46
N ALA A 34 2.67 10.82 -4.87
CA ALA A 34 1.84 9.63 -4.83
C ALA A 34 0.52 9.94 -4.11
N LEU A 35 -0.59 9.82 -4.84
CA LEU A 35 -1.93 10.07 -4.32
C LEU A 35 -2.39 8.93 -3.40
N SER A 36 -2.00 7.70 -3.73
CA SER A 36 -2.43 6.49 -3.05
C SER A 36 -1.31 5.46 -2.94
N ILE A 37 -1.34 4.66 -1.88
CA ILE A 37 -0.48 3.49 -1.68
C ILE A 37 -1.34 2.24 -1.68
N ILE A 38 -0.88 1.22 -2.39
CA ILE A 38 -1.50 -0.10 -2.39
C ILE A 38 -0.71 -1.02 -1.48
N GLN A 39 -1.36 -1.57 -0.47
CA GLN A 39 -0.81 -2.65 0.33
C GLN A 39 -1.32 -3.99 -0.21
N VAL A 40 -0.41 -4.94 -0.39
CA VAL A 40 -0.74 -6.33 -0.70
C VAL A 40 -0.28 -7.20 0.45
N VAL A 41 -1.25 -7.81 1.13
CA VAL A 41 -1.02 -8.83 2.15
C VAL A 41 -1.26 -10.19 1.52
N LYS A 42 -0.35 -11.13 1.74
CA LYS A 42 -0.49 -12.52 1.34
C LYS A 42 -0.48 -13.40 2.58
N GLN A 43 -1.42 -14.33 2.65
CA GLN A 43 -1.57 -15.24 3.79
C GLN A 43 -1.88 -16.66 3.31
N VAL A 44 -1.48 -17.65 4.10
CA VAL A 44 -1.97 -19.03 3.94
C VAL A 44 -3.36 -19.15 4.58
N ASN A 45 -4.25 -19.95 4.00
CA ASN A 45 -5.58 -20.20 4.56
C ASN A 45 -5.51 -20.60 6.05
N PHE A 46 -6.15 -19.83 6.94
CA PHE A 46 -6.11 -20.01 8.41
C PHE A 46 -4.69 -20.11 8.99
N GLY A 47 -3.70 -19.53 8.31
CA GLY A 47 -2.30 -19.65 8.66
C GLY A 47 -1.60 -18.30 8.80
N PRO A 48 -0.27 -18.30 8.96
CA PRO A 48 0.52 -17.08 9.12
C PRO A 48 0.49 -16.21 7.86
N LEU A 49 0.74 -14.92 8.07
CA LEU A 49 1.02 -13.96 7.02
C LEU A 49 2.35 -14.30 6.34
N GLU A 50 2.34 -14.44 5.02
CA GLU A 50 3.53 -14.76 4.22
C GLU A 50 4.26 -13.50 3.76
N SER A 51 3.52 -12.45 3.41
CA SER A 51 4.11 -11.18 2.98
C SER A 51 3.17 -10.01 3.19
N LYS A 52 3.75 -8.85 3.49
CA LYS A 52 3.07 -7.57 3.57
C LYS A 52 3.95 -6.56 2.83
N ARG A 53 3.49 -6.09 1.68
CA ARG A 53 4.25 -5.20 0.78
C ARG A 53 3.42 -3.98 0.44
N TYR A 54 4.07 -2.86 0.17
CA TYR A 54 3.44 -1.58 -0.10
C TYR A 54 3.98 -1.01 -1.39
N PHE A 55 3.09 -0.44 -2.21
CA PHE A 55 3.45 0.05 -3.53
C PHE A 55 2.91 1.46 -3.71
N ALA A 56 3.80 2.40 -4.00
CA ALA A 56 3.46 3.76 -4.39
C ALA A 56 3.42 3.86 -5.90
N GLN A 57 2.37 4.49 -6.43
CA GLN A 57 2.38 4.95 -7.81
C GLN A 57 3.14 6.27 -7.86
N ILE A 58 4.26 6.30 -8.58
CA ILE A 58 5.16 7.46 -8.59
C ILE A 58 4.89 8.38 -9.80
N LYS A 59 4.21 7.87 -10.84
CA LYS A 59 3.92 8.56 -12.10
C LYS A 59 2.61 8.08 -12.72
N ASP A 60 2.08 8.86 -13.65
CA ASP A 60 0.88 8.53 -14.44
C ASP A 60 1.11 7.41 -15.47
N ASP A 61 2.34 6.92 -15.61
CA ASP A 61 2.70 5.80 -16.51
C ASP A 61 2.31 4.42 -15.95
N GLY A 62 1.75 4.38 -14.73
CA GLY A 62 1.31 3.14 -14.09
C GLY A 62 2.44 2.35 -13.42
N GLU A 63 3.64 2.92 -13.30
CA GLU A 63 4.75 2.28 -12.58
C GLU A 63 4.52 2.32 -11.06
N PHE A 64 4.62 1.14 -10.44
CA PHE A 64 4.55 0.96 -8.99
C PHE A 64 5.92 0.66 -8.40
N VAL A 65 6.28 1.40 -7.37
CA VAL A 65 7.53 1.19 -6.64
C VAL A 65 7.23 0.72 -5.23
N GLU A 66 7.98 -0.30 -4.79
CA GLU A 66 7.84 -0.83 -3.43
C GLU A 66 8.40 0.18 -2.41
N VAL A 67 7.62 0.43 -1.36
CA VAL A 67 7.94 1.36 -0.28
C VAL A 67 7.86 0.67 1.08
N THR A 68 8.49 1.25 2.09
CA THR A 68 8.49 0.70 3.45
C THR A 68 7.29 1.20 4.24
N GLU A 69 6.80 0.39 5.18
CA GLU A 69 5.76 0.81 6.13
C GLU A 69 6.16 2.07 6.91
N GLN A 70 7.43 2.16 7.30
CA GLN A 70 7.95 3.34 8.00
C GLN A 70 7.79 4.62 7.17
N TRP A 71 7.99 4.54 5.85
CA TRP A 71 7.82 5.69 4.98
C TRP A 71 6.35 6.15 4.92
N LEU A 72 5.40 5.20 4.89
CA LEU A 72 3.96 5.54 4.95
C LEU A 72 3.64 6.31 6.23
N VAL A 73 4.14 5.84 7.38
CA VAL A 73 3.92 6.47 8.69
C VAL A 73 4.51 7.88 8.71
N THR A 74 5.77 8.03 8.27
CA THR A 74 6.44 9.34 8.23
C THR A 74 5.73 10.32 7.28
N ALA A 75 5.14 9.84 6.19
CA ALA A 75 4.42 10.65 5.21
C ALA A 75 2.89 10.75 5.48
N ASN A 76 2.42 10.38 6.68
CA ASN A 76 1.02 10.43 7.12
C ASN A 76 0.02 9.76 6.15
N PHE A 77 0.40 8.61 5.57
CA PHE A 77 -0.53 7.76 4.84
C PHE A 77 -1.37 6.95 5.82
N GLN A 78 -2.69 7.00 5.66
CA GLN A 78 -3.63 6.27 6.51
C GLN A 78 -4.42 5.27 5.67
N LYS A 79 -4.70 4.10 6.26
CA LYS A 79 -5.49 3.03 5.61
C LYS A 79 -6.92 3.54 5.42
N LEU A 80 -7.39 3.52 4.19
CA LEU A 80 -8.79 3.79 3.89
C LEU A 80 -9.66 2.57 4.24
N ASN A 81 -10.95 2.79 4.49
CA ASN A 81 -11.93 1.71 4.61
C ASN A 81 -12.31 1.11 3.24
N THR A 82 -11.32 0.92 2.38
CA THR A 82 -11.45 0.40 1.02
C THR A 82 -10.46 -0.75 0.88
N PHE A 83 -11.00 -1.97 0.80
CA PHE A 83 -10.21 -3.18 0.70
C PHE A 83 -10.89 -4.22 -0.19
N LYS A 84 -10.09 -5.13 -0.73
CA LYS A 84 -10.58 -6.29 -1.48
C LYS A 84 -9.80 -7.54 -1.10
N ASN A 85 -10.55 -8.61 -0.85
CA ASN A 85 -9.99 -9.93 -0.58
C ASN A 85 -10.11 -10.84 -1.79
N TYR A 86 -9.03 -11.55 -2.10
CA TYR A 86 -8.96 -12.57 -3.14
C TYR A 86 -8.51 -13.90 -2.53
N LYS A 87 -9.09 -14.99 -3.00
CA LYS A 87 -8.77 -16.34 -2.55
C LYS A 87 -8.37 -17.20 -3.74
N CYS A 88 -7.23 -17.85 -3.64
CA CYS A 88 -6.85 -18.94 -4.54
C CYS A 88 -7.06 -20.27 -3.81
N GLY A 89 -8.11 -21.01 -4.19
CA GLY A 89 -8.41 -22.32 -3.59
C GLY A 89 -7.33 -23.35 -3.85
N MET A 90 -6.83 -23.42 -5.10
CA MET A 90 -5.81 -24.38 -5.54
C MET A 90 -4.52 -24.29 -4.73
N HIS A 91 -4.04 -23.07 -4.45
CA HIS A 91 -2.80 -22.85 -3.68
C HIS A 91 -3.05 -22.59 -2.19
N LYS A 92 -4.31 -22.63 -1.74
CA LYS A 92 -4.73 -22.27 -0.37
C LYS A 92 -4.17 -20.91 0.09
N LYS A 93 -4.18 -19.92 -0.81
CA LYS A 93 -3.68 -18.54 -0.54
C LYS A 93 -4.81 -17.54 -0.47
N PHE A 94 -4.63 -16.55 0.40
CA PHE A 94 -5.47 -15.36 0.51
C PHE A 94 -4.62 -14.12 0.25
N PHE A 95 -5.21 -13.17 -0.45
CA PHE A 95 -4.62 -11.88 -0.73
C PHE A 95 -5.59 -10.78 -0.28
N GLU A 96 -5.13 -9.87 0.56
CA GLU A 96 -5.86 -8.66 0.91
C GLU A 96 -5.16 -7.48 0.24
N VAL A 97 -5.93 -6.70 -0.51
CA VAL A 97 -5.49 -5.47 -1.14
C VAL A 97 -6.14 -4.30 -0.42
N ASN A 98 -5.33 -3.43 0.17
CA ASN A 98 -5.78 -2.24 0.88
C ASN A 98 -5.27 -0.98 0.20
N VAL A 99 -6.03 0.10 0.34
CA VAL A 99 -5.63 1.43 -0.16
C VAL A 99 -5.30 2.33 1.03
N TYR A 100 -4.22 3.09 0.92
CA TYR A 100 -3.87 4.17 1.84
C TYR A 100 -3.83 5.48 1.07
N GLN A 101 -4.21 6.56 1.73
CA GLN A 101 -4.16 7.91 1.19
C GLN A 101 -3.40 8.82 2.16
N ARG A 102 -2.66 9.78 1.63
CA ARG A 102 -2.01 10.81 2.45
C ARG A 102 -3.04 11.81 2.94
N ASP A 103 -2.94 12.17 4.23
CA ASP A 103 -3.77 13.21 4.85
C ASP A 103 -5.26 13.10 4.46
N PRO A 104 -5.90 11.92 4.59
CA PRO A 104 -7.27 11.77 4.13
C PRO A 104 -8.18 12.63 5.00
N VAL A 105 -8.72 13.69 4.40
CA VAL A 105 -9.78 14.46 5.03
C VAL A 105 -11.04 13.60 4.94
N ASN A 106 -11.60 13.21 6.09
CA ASN A 106 -12.88 12.51 6.13
C ASN A 106 -13.98 13.49 5.74
N VAL A 107 -14.17 13.72 4.44
CA VAL A 107 -15.17 14.66 3.90
C VAL A 107 -16.59 14.22 4.27
N HIS A 108 -16.78 12.95 4.65
CA HIS A 108 -18.06 12.41 5.09
C HIS A 108 -18.39 12.71 6.56
N HIS A 109 -17.42 13.17 7.35
CA HIS A 109 -17.59 13.64 8.73
C HIS A 109 -17.02 15.06 8.89
N TRP A 110 -17.66 16.05 8.29
CA TRP A 110 -17.39 17.46 8.65
C TRP A 110 -17.96 17.86 10.03
N ARG A 111 -18.59 16.93 10.76
CA ARG A 111 -19.19 17.14 12.09
C ARG A 111 -18.94 15.98 13.06
N ALA A 112 -17.70 15.57 13.25
CA ALA A 112 -17.34 14.79 14.43
C ALA A 112 -16.12 15.45 15.09
N ASP A 113 -16.45 16.45 15.90
CA ASP A 113 -15.66 17.05 16.96
C ASP A 113 -14.18 17.37 16.66
N ILE A 114 -13.97 18.68 16.56
CA ILE A 114 -12.80 19.34 17.14
C ILE A 114 -12.67 18.83 18.58
N ALA A 115 -11.93 17.74 18.79
CA ALA A 115 -11.41 17.39 20.09
C ALA A 115 -10.40 18.48 20.45
N ARG A 116 -10.91 19.52 21.13
CA ARG A 116 -10.11 20.54 21.78
C ARG A 116 -9.15 19.83 22.76
N PRO A 117 -7.92 20.33 22.95
CA PRO A 117 -7.02 19.81 23.96
C PRO A 117 -7.70 19.84 25.34
N ALA A 118 -7.55 18.73 26.07
CA ALA A 118 -8.16 18.46 27.36
C ALA A 118 -7.52 19.31 28.48
N SER A 119 -7.82 20.60 28.52
CA SER A 119 -7.33 21.47 29.60
C SER A 119 -8.23 22.69 29.81
N ASP A 120 -9.54 22.48 30.03
CA ASP A 120 -10.38 23.40 30.80
C ASP A 120 -11.77 22.75 31.04
N ILE A 121 -11.93 22.13 32.21
CA ILE A 121 -13.22 21.90 32.86
C ILE A 121 -13.03 22.40 34.29
N ASP A 122 -13.65 23.53 34.61
CA ASP A 122 -13.90 23.93 36.00
C ASP A 122 -15.36 23.57 36.34
N LEU A 123 -15.57 23.11 37.58
CA LEU A 123 -16.81 22.49 38.07
C LEU A 123 -18.05 23.40 38.04
#